data_AF-A0A017TIW6-F1
#
_entry.id   AF-A0A017TIW6-F1
#
_cell.length_a   1.000
_cell.length_b   1.000
_cell.length_c   1.000
_cell.angle_alpha   90.00
_cell.angle_beta   90.00
_cell.angle_gamma   90.00
#
_symmetry.space_group_name_H-M   'P 1'
#
loop_
_entity.id
_entity.type
_entity.pdbx_description
1 polymer ?
#
loop_
_entity_poly.entity_id
_entity_poly.type
_entity_poly.pdbx_seq_one_letter_code
_entity_poly.pdbx_strand_id
1 'polypeptide(L)'
;MNARRLLLQVAALATAAASSLAASPATAEPPSPGPERVSPGPQRVSAGPQRVAPGPERVSAGPQRVAAAPQRVAPGPSGPQTAPGAQPAVPPAAPAAPATLAALGGPTVVATAAAPGALAAAPGPLAAAVLTVPATATTTTVAATATTIAATSTPVPWRALVLGGGPKAPMNQVAIEGHVRYFQTLLPDAIERRVLFADGNRFTPTVQYLEGDRLFYRPTRLQRIDGPTTLAGVDRLWRGFVTARPSDPLLLYFAGHGSPDRGRDLDNNVFDLWGGGGLSVRDLAARIEQLPPSTPVVLVMAQCFSGAFANVLFEGGDPEADPVDRDLVGFFAATRDRPASGCTPEINEADYTDFSSYFFAALSGQDRLGRAVDDADFDGDKQVGMHEAYAYAVIHQATSDVPIATSDVFLRRFVPTPDRETMTTPYSKVLAWARPAERAALEALAKELGLRGEDRMRTAYALQFGPGSERVDWDDVEAAHRLRFIRLAKTVVLAHTLRETGDPALVARFDRLRAAESRNPLVEARPAP
;
A
#
# COMPACT_ATOMS: atom_id res chain seq x y z
N MET A 1 -46.07 -19.76 7.99
CA MET A 1 -46.79 -19.95 6.71
C MET A 1 -47.12 -18.58 6.14
N ASN A 2 -47.06 -18.29 4.84
CA ASN A 2 -46.41 -19.01 3.74
C ASN A 2 -45.96 -18.01 2.66
N ALA A 3 -44.66 -17.96 2.36
CA ALA A 3 -44.07 -17.06 1.36
C ALA A 3 -44.32 -17.58 -0.08
N ARG A 4 -45.59 -17.68 -0.48
CA ARG A 4 -46.00 -18.27 -1.78
C ARG A 4 -46.98 -17.42 -2.59
N ARG A 5 -47.14 -16.13 -2.25
CA ARG A 5 -48.02 -15.18 -2.95
C ARG A 5 -47.31 -13.98 -3.61
N LEU A 6 -46.02 -13.76 -3.34
CA LEU A 6 -45.25 -12.63 -3.85
C LEU A 6 -44.47 -12.94 -5.15
N LEU A 7 -44.48 -14.20 -5.59
CA LEU A 7 -43.63 -14.73 -6.67
C LEU A 7 -44.39 -14.92 -8.01
N LEU A 8 -45.50 -14.20 -8.19
CA LEU A 8 -46.42 -14.32 -9.34
C LEU A 8 -46.90 -12.97 -9.90
N GLN A 9 -46.18 -11.87 -9.63
CA GLN A 9 -46.60 -10.51 -10.01
C GLN A 9 -45.56 -9.67 -10.77
N VAL A 10 -44.44 -10.27 -11.21
CA VAL A 10 -43.35 -9.58 -11.94
C VAL A 10 -43.17 -10.13 -13.38
N ALA A 11 -44.07 -11.01 -13.84
CA ALA A 11 -43.95 -11.74 -15.11
C ALA A 11 -45.06 -11.41 -16.14
N ALA A 12 -45.51 -10.15 -16.22
CA ALA A 12 -46.55 -9.72 -17.16
C ALA A 12 -46.55 -8.19 -17.45
N LEU A 13 -45.42 -7.61 -17.88
CA LEU A 13 -45.37 -6.19 -18.28
C LEU A 13 -44.23 -5.90 -19.28
N ALA A 14 -44.34 -6.46 -20.50
CA ALA A 14 -43.32 -6.32 -21.56
C ALA A 14 -43.93 -6.32 -22.98
N THR A 15 -44.96 -5.51 -23.23
CA THR A 15 -45.54 -5.37 -24.58
C THR A 15 -46.25 -4.02 -24.80
N ALA A 16 -46.16 -3.51 -26.04
CA ALA A 16 -47.06 -2.53 -26.68
C ALA A 16 -47.10 -1.07 -26.17
N ALA A 17 -46.09 -0.28 -26.56
CA ALA A 17 -46.23 1.12 -27.01
C ALA A 17 -45.09 1.42 -28.01
N ALA A 18 -45.24 2.19 -29.10
CA ALA A 18 -46.38 2.97 -29.57
C ALA A 18 -46.52 2.99 -31.13
N SER A 19 -47.66 3.47 -31.60
CA SER A 19 -48.02 3.80 -33.00
C SER A 19 -49.17 4.83 -32.93
N SER A 20 -49.35 5.79 -33.83
CA SER A 20 -48.58 6.26 -35.01
C SER A 20 -48.99 7.73 -35.31
N LEU A 21 -48.45 8.34 -36.39
CA LEU A 21 -48.97 9.46 -37.23
C LEU A 21 -47.86 10.49 -37.57
N ALA A 22 -47.84 11.19 -38.72
CA ALA A 22 -48.00 10.80 -40.14
C ALA A 22 -47.75 12.03 -41.06
N ALA A 23 -46.91 11.92 -42.12
CA ALA A 23 -46.86 12.89 -43.25
C ALA A 23 -46.07 12.36 -44.48
N SER A 24 -46.50 12.73 -45.69
CA SER A 24 -45.87 12.50 -47.03
C SER A 24 -46.74 13.21 -48.11
N PRO A 25 -46.44 13.27 -49.45
CA PRO A 25 -45.27 12.78 -50.23
C PRO A 25 -44.73 13.76 -51.35
N ALA A 26 -43.74 13.29 -52.14
CA ALA A 26 -43.37 13.56 -53.58
C ALA A 26 -43.38 15.00 -54.19
N THR A 27 -42.35 15.46 -54.93
CA THR A 27 -41.93 15.11 -56.34
C THR A 27 -40.54 15.77 -56.65
N ALA A 28 -39.77 15.62 -57.77
CA ALA A 28 -39.68 14.78 -58.99
C ALA A 28 -38.22 14.89 -59.62
N GLU A 29 -38.02 14.65 -60.93
CA GLU A 29 -36.74 14.41 -61.67
C GLU A 29 -36.88 14.78 -63.19
N PRO A 30 -35.87 14.60 -64.11
CA PRO A 30 -34.41 14.88 -64.12
C PRO A 30 -34.03 15.75 -65.39
N PRO A 31 -32.90 15.66 -66.18
CA PRO A 31 -32.20 14.47 -66.74
C PRO A 31 -30.63 14.48 -66.77
N SER A 32 -30.01 13.41 -67.30
CA SER A 32 -28.56 13.13 -67.34
C SER A 32 -27.91 13.30 -68.75
N PRO A 33 -26.59 13.00 -68.93
CA PRO A 33 -26.17 11.64 -69.34
C PRO A 33 -24.82 11.13 -68.76
N GLY A 34 -24.53 9.82 -68.93
CA GLY A 34 -23.24 9.15 -68.63
C GLY A 34 -22.51 8.72 -69.93
N PRO A 35 -21.90 7.51 -70.05
CA PRO A 35 -21.68 6.45 -69.05
C PRO A 35 -20.29 5.73 -69.15
N GLU A 36 -20.01 4.75 -68.27
CA GLU A 36 -19.42 3.45 -68.70
C GLU A 36 -19.67 2.29 -67.69
N ARG A 37 -19.37 1.04 -68.07
CA ARG A 37 -19.69 -0.21 -67.33
C ARG A 37 -18.59 -1.26 -67.44
N VAL A 38 -18.36 -2.04 -66.36
CA VAL A 38 -18.16 -3.50 -66.40
C VAL A 38 -18.77 -4.14 -65.14
N SER A 39 -19.27 -5.37 -65.24
CA SER A 39 -19.52 -6.31 -64.12
C SER A 39 -19.41 -7.74 -64.65
N PRO A 40 -18.98 -8.72 -63.84
CA PRO A 40 -19.97 -9.65 -63.27
C PRO A 40 -19.64 -10.16 -61.85
N GLY A 41 -20.60 -10.83 -61.22
CA GLY A 41 -20.38 -11.77 -60.10
C GLY A 41 -21.04 -13.12 -60.42
N PRO A 42 -21.54 -13.90 -59.45
CA PRO A 42 -21.17 -13.98 -58.04
C PRO A 42 -20.77 -15.43 -57.63
N GLN A 43 -20.22 -15.64 -56.43
CA GLN A 43 -20.09 -16.99 -55.85
C GLN A 43 -20.63 -17.07 -54.41
N ARG A 44 -21.35 -18.16 -54.12
CA ARG A 44 -21.69 -18.62 -52.77
C ARG A 44 -20.75 -19.76 -52.39
N VAL A 45 -20.30 -19.77 -51.13
CA VAL A 45 -19.80 -20.98 -50.45
C VAL A 45 -20.41 -21.03 -49.05
N SER A 46 -20.67 -22.25 -48.58
CA SER A 46 -21.51 -22.52 -47.40
C SER A 46 -20.70 -22.49 -46.10
N ALA A 47 -21.31 -21.99 -45.02
CA ALA A 47 -20.76 -22.12 -43.68
C ALA A 47 -20.97 -23.55 -43.14
N GLY A 48 -19.91 -24.13 -42.56
CA GLY A 48 -19.95 -25.40 -41.82
C GLY A 48 -19.13 -25.27 -40.53
N PRO A 49 -19.56 -25.86 -39.40
CA PRO A 49 -18.92 -25.64 -38.11
C PRO A 49 -17.65 -26.48 -37.93
N GLN A 50 -16.49 -25.83 -37.79
CA GLN A 50 -15.28 -26.50 -37.29
C GLN A 50 -15.13 -26.28 -35.78
N ARG A 51 -15.11 -27.39 -35.02
CA ARG A 51 -14.56 -27.42 -33.67
C ARG A 51 -13.03 -27.37 -33.77
N VAL A 52 -12.40 -26.44 -33.06
CA VAL A 52 -10.97 -26.49 -32.77
C VAL A 52 -10.81 -26.81 -31.28
N ALA A 53 -9.95 -27.79 -30.96
CA ALA A 53 -9.55 -28.10 -29.59
C ALA A 53 -8.20 -27.45 -29.29
N PRO A 54 -7.95 -26.96 -28.06
CA PRO A 54 -6.67 -26.32 -27.72
C PRO A 54 -5.55 -27.36 -27.62
N GLY A 55 -4.52 -27.19 -28.46
CA GLY A 55 -3.21 -27.83 -28.27
C GLY A 55 -2.33 -27.00 -27.31
N PRO A 56 -1.27 -27.60 -26.73
CA PRO A 56 -0.41 -26.90 -25.77
C PRO A 56 0.58 -25.97 -26.46
N GLU A 57 0.55 -24.68 -26.13
CA GLU A 57 1.59 -23.74 -26.53
C GLU A 57 2.90 -24.03 -25.78
N ARG A 58 4.02 -23.99 -26.51
CA ARG A 58 5.37 -24.00 -25.96
C ARG A 58 5.96 -22.61 -26.12
N VAL A 59 6.33 -21.97 -25.03
CA VAL A 59 7.12 -20.73 -25.07
C VAL A 59 8.57 -21.08 -25.41
N SER A 60 9.12 -20.45 -26.45
CA SER A 60 10.50 -20.63 -26.88
C SER A 60 11.39 -19.56 -26.27
N ALA A 61 12.40 -19.94 -25.49
CA ALA A 61 13.37 -19.01 -24.94
C ALA A 61 14.33 -18.47 -26.03
N GLY A 62 14.46 -17.15 -26.13
CA GLY A 62 15.47 -16.47 -26.94
C GLY A 62 16.75 -16.20 -26.13
N PRO A 63 17.96 -16.37 -26.70
CA PRO A 63 19.21 -16.24 -25.94
C PRO A 63 19.65 -14.78 -25.80
N GLN A 64 19.66 -14.25 -24.57
CA GLN A 64 20.40 -13.02 -24.25
C GLN A 64 21.90 -13.31 -24.16
N ARG A 65 22.72 -12.50 -24.85
CA ARG A 65 24.19 -12.52 -24.71
C ARG A 65 24.63 -11.45 -23.71
N VAL A 66 25.14 -11.86 -22.56
CA VAL A 66 25.85 -10.96 -21.64
C VAL A 66 27.35 -10.95 -22.00
N ALA A 67 27.95 -9.77 -22.09
CA ALA A 67 29.39 -9.62 -22.32
C ALA A 67 30.15 -9.67 -20.99
N ALA A 68 31.06 -10.64 -20.83
CA ALA A 68 31.83 -10.79 -19.59
C ALA A 68 33.14 -9.99 -19.62
N ALA A 69 33.34 -9.12 -18.64
CA ALA A 69 34.63 -8.53 -18.31
C ALA A 69 35.32 -9.38 -17.21
N PRO A 70 36.60 -9.78 -17.35
CA PRO A 70 37.24 -10.68 -16.40
C PRO A 70 37.85 -9.93 -15.21
N GLN A 71 37.49 -10.31 -13.98
CA GLN A 71 38.32 -10.07 -12.80
C GLN A 71 38.85 -11.39 -12.25
N ARG A 72 40.17 -11.42 -11.98
CA ARG A 72 40.86 -12.55 -11.36
C ARG A 72 40.85 -12.39 -9.84
N VAL A 73 40.49 -13.44 -9.13
CA VAL A 73 40.90 -13.67 -7.73
C VAL A 73 41.58 -15.04 -7.68
N ALA A 74 42.70 -15.13 -6.96
CA ALA A 74 43.48 -16.36 -6.82
C ALA A 74 43.09 -17.13 -5.53
N PRO A 75 43.14 -18.47 -5.52
CA PRO A 75 42.78 -19.26 -4.33
C PRO A 75 43.90 -19.30 -3.28
N GLY A 76 43.50 -19.23 -2.00
CA GLY A 76 44.33 -19.48 -0.82
C GLY A 76 43.61 -20.48 0.13
N PRO A 77 44.32 -21.28 0.93
CA PRO A 77 43.90 -22.66 1.17
C PRO A 77 43.10 -22.94 2.46
N SER A 78 42.33 -24.03 2.41
CA SER A 78 41.58 -24.60 3.53
C SER A 78 42.47 -25.22 4.62
N GLY A 79 42.05 -25.09 5.89
CA GLY A 79 42.60 -25.80 7.06
C GLY A 79 41.47 -26.41 7.91
N PRO A 80 41.71 -27.50 8.67
CA PRO A 80 40.65 -28.45 8.99
C PRO A 80 39.90 -28.25 10.33
N GLN A 81 38.76 -28.94 10.41
CA GLN A 81 37.91 -29.08 11.60
C GLN A 81 38.64 -29.73 12.79
N THR A 82 38.27 -29.33 14.01
CA THR A 82 38.21 -30.26 15.16
C THR A 82 37.02 -29.90 16.05
N ALA A 83 36.35 -30.93 16.58
CA ALA A 83 35.44 -30.83 17.71
C ALA A 83 35.92 -31.81 18.79
N PRO A 84 35.63 -31.52 20.06
CA PRO A 84 34.90 -32.53 20.84
C PRO A 84 33.77 -31.91 21.68
N GLY A 85 32.70 -32.67 21.90
CA GLY A 85 31.59 -32.27 22.77
C GLY A 85 31.66 -32.91 24.14
N ALA A 86 31.16 -32.22 25.17
CA ALA A 86 30.82 -32.80 26.47
C ALA A 86 29.74 -31.99 27.21
N GLN A 87 28.59 -32.61 27.44
CA GLN A 87 27.61 -32.31 28.49
C GLN A 87 27.14 -33.70 29.00
N PRO A 88 26.86 -33.89 30.31
CA PRO A 88 25.75 -33.18 30.97
C PRO A 88 25.96 -32.79 32.45
N ALA A 89 25.09 -31.92 32.95
CA ALA A 89 24.80 -31.80 34.38
C ALA A 89 23.34 -31.35 34.59
N VAL A 90 22.61 -32.06 35.44
CA VAL A 90 21.21 -31.75 35.84
C VAL A 90 21.12 -31.78 37.36
N PRO A 91 20.56 -30.74 38.00
CA PRO A 91 20.02 -30.81 39.36
C PRO A 91 18.48 -30.98 39.36
N PRO A 92 17.87 -31.56 40.42
CA PRO A 92 16.48 -32.02 40.42
C PRO A 92 15.45 -30.97 40.87
N ALA A 93 14.17 -31.36 40.86
CA ALA A 93 13.01 -30.54 41.24
C ALA A 93 12.27 -31.06 42.50
N ALA A 94 11.28 -30.27 42.96
CA ALA A 94 10.31 -30.56 44.04
C ALA A 94 10.85 -30.49 45.49
N PRO A 95 10.01 -30.32 46.54
CA PRO A 95 8.53 -30.28 46.57
C PRO A 95 7.92 -28.90 46.96
N ALA A 96 6.66 -28.88 47.42
CA ALA A 96 5.82 -27.68 47.51
C ALA A 96 5.01 -27.54 48.82
N ALA A 97 4.42 -26.33 49.03
CA ALA A 97 3.38 -25.99 50.01
C ALA A 97 3.85 -25.95 51.49
N PRO A 98 3.13 -25.35 52.47
CA PRO A 98 1.70 -24.96 52.49
C PRO A 98 1.43 -23.45 52.69
N ALA A 99 0.18 -23.09 53.01
CA ALA A 99 -0.32 -21.72 53.15
C ALA A 99 -1.02 -21.44 54.50
N THR A 100 -0.92 -20.20 54.99
CA THR A 100 -1.76 -19.55 56.02
C THR A 100 -1.73 -18.02 55.76
N LEU A 101 -2.81 -17.21 55.69
CA LEU A 101 -3.98 -16.90 56.55
C LEU A 101 -3.73 -15.70 57.50
N ALA A 102 -4.74 -14.81 57.61
CA ALA A 102 -4.77 -13.45 58.21
C ALA A 102 -3.99 -12.38 57.38
N ALA A 103 -4.52 -11.24 56.93
CA ALA A 103 -5.65 -10.34 57.26
C ALA A 103 -5.35 -9.24 58.30
N LEU A 104 -5.47 -7.96 57.88
CA LEU A 104 -6.05 -6.80 58.60
C LEU A 104 -5.74 -5.47 57.88
N GLY A 105 -6.63 -4.47 58.03
CA GLY A 105 -6.30 -3.04 57.90
C GLY A 105 -6.44 -2.35 56.53
N GLY A 106 -7.41 -1.43 56.43
CA GLY A 106 -7.30 -0.24 55.56
C GLY A 106 -6.56 0.90 56.27
N PRO A 107 -6.68 2.18 55.82
CA PRO A 107 -7.99 2.79 55.60
C PRO A 107 -8.19 3.56 54.29
N THR A 108 -9.46 3.79 53.98
CA THR A 108 -9.98 4.68 52.95
C THR A 108 -9.72 6.16 53.28
N VAL A 109 -9.53 7.00 52.25
CA VAL A 109 -9.87 8.43 52.30
C VAL A 109 -10.84 8.74 51.15
N VAL A 110 -11.92 9.43 51.46
CA VAL A 110 -12.98 9.92 50.56
C VAL A 110 -13.16 11.42 50.82
N ALA A 111 -13.72 12.13 49.83
CA ALA A 111 -14.25 13.52 49.84
C ALA A 111 -13.42 14.52 49.02
N THR A 112 -14.00 15.46 48.26
CA THR A 112 -15.41 15.62 47.79
C THR A 112 -15.41 16.53 46.55
N ALA A 113 -16.44 16.45 45.71
CA ALA A 113 -16.62 17.39 44.59
C ALA A 113 -17.34 18.69 45.02
N ALA A 114 -16.97 19.82 44.43
CA ALA A 114 -17.75 21.06 44.47
C ALA A 114 -17.42 22.00 43.29
N ALA A 115 -18.46 22.54 42.65
CA ALA A 115 -18.48 23.63 41.68
C ALA A 115 -19.95 24.11 41.54
N PRO A 116 -20.29 25.24 40.89
CA PRO A 116 -19.44 26.27 40.28
C PRO A 116 -19.72 27.68 40.86
N GLY A 117 -19.13 28.73 40.26
CA GLY A 117 -19.52 30.13 40.50
C GLY A 117 -18.91 31.06 39.46
N ALA A 118 -19.70 31.98 38.90
CA ALA A 118 -19.27 32.92 37.86
C ALA A 118 -19.66 34.37 38.22
N LEU A 119 -18.83 35.33 37.84
CA LEU A 119 -19.14 36.77 37.78
C LEU A 119 -18.15 37.46 36.83
N ALA A 120 -18.44 38.69 36.42
CA ALA A 120 -17.91 39.30 35.20
C ALA A 120 -17.42 40.75 35.37
N ALA A 121 -17.07 41.36 34.23
CA ALA A 121 -16.84 42.80 33.96
C ALA A 121 -15.40 43.35 34.03
N ALA A 122 -15.02 43.99 32.91
CA ALA A 122 -14.11 45.13 32.78
C ALA A 122 -14.98 46.38 32.44
N PRO A 123 -14.46 47.59 32.10
CA PRO A 123 -13.07 48.06 32.01
C PRO A 123 -12.82 49.42 32.72
N GLY A 124 -11.61 50.00 32.59
CA GLY A 124 -11.34 51.40 32.98
C GLY A 124 -9.84 51.79 32.94
N PRO A 125 -9.43 52.94 32.36
CA PRO A 125 -8.02 53.31 32.19
C PRO A 125 -7.55 54.46 33.11
N LEU A 126 -6.22 54.58 33.28
CA LEU A 126 -5.37 55.76 33.64
C LEU A 126 -3.94 55.20 33.90
N ALA A 127 -2.81 55.87 33.66
CA ALA A 127 -2.51 57.11 32.93
C ALA A 127 -1.07 57.01 32.35
N ALA A 128 -0.70 57.88 31.42
CA ALA A 128 0.69 57.95 30.95
C ALA A 128 1.59 58.68 31.97
N ALA A 129 2.69 58.05 32.38
CA ALA A 129 3.74 58.66 33.20
C ALA A 129 5.10 58.43 32.53
N VAL A 130 5.70 59.51 32.01
CA VAL A 130 7.07 59.47 31.48
C VAL A 130 8.03 59.62 32.65
N LEU A 131 8.86 58.61 32.90
CA LEU A 131 10.04 58.71 33.74
C LEU A 131 11.28 58.32 32.93
N THR A 132 12.31 59.14 32.98
CA THR A 132 13.62 58.93 32.35
C THR A 132 14.67 58.58 33.41
N VAL A 133 15.91 58.29 32.96
CA VAL A 133 17.15 58.13 33.77
C VAL A 133 17.27 56.76 34.50
N PRO A 134 18.46 56.11 34.55
CA PRO A 134 19.64 56.17 33.67
C PRO A 134 20.01 54.79 33.06
N ALA A 135 21.04 54.75 32.21
CA ALA A 135 21.61 53.50 31.69
C ALA A 135 22.71 52.92 32.60
N THR A 136 22.36 51.93 33.43
CA THR A 136 23.32 51.01 34.07
C THR A 136 22.80 49.58 33.98
N ALA A 137 23.01 48.93 32.84
CA ALA A 137 22.57 47.55 32.61
C ALA A 137 23.53 46.55 33.29
N THR A 138 23.23 46.16 34.53
CA THR A 138 23.84 44.98 35.15
C THR A 138 23.09 43.75 34.66
N THR A 139 23.67 43.02 33.71
CA THR A 139 23.08 41.81 33.12
C THR A 139 23.09 40.65 34.11
N THR A 140 22.09 40.59 34.99
CA THR A 140 21.83 39.42 35.83
C THR A 140 21.39 38.26 34.94
N THR A 141 22.33 37.38 34.60
CA THR A 141 22.06 36.14 33.87
C THR A 141 21.24 35.18 34.74
N VAL A 142 19.91 35.33 34.67
CA VAL A 142 18.98 34.29 35.13
C VAL A 142 19.20 33.09 34.21
N ALA A 143 19.99 32.13 34.69
CA ALA A 143 20.19 30.86 34.02
C ALA A 143 18.87 30.09 34.06
N ALA A 144 18.03 30.28 33.04
CA ALA A 144 16.84 29.48 32.81
C ALA A 144 17.29 28.05 32.48
N THR A 145 17.43 27.22 33.53
CA THR A 145 17.52 25.77 33.38
C THR A 145 16.23 25.30 32.73
N ALA A 146 16.29 25.15 31.40
CA ALA A 146 15.26 24.47 30.64
C ALA A 146 15.24 23.01 31.12
N THR A 147 14.37 22.72 32.08
CA THR A 147 14.10 21.36 32.52
C THR A 147 13.41 20.66 31.37
N THR A 148 14.20 20.09 30.46
CA THR A 148 13.71 19.23 29.38
C THR A 148 13.12 17.98 30.01
N ILE A 149 11.83 18.05 30.33
CA ILE A 149 11.03 16.87 30.66
C ILE A 149 10.97 16.05 29.38
N ALA A 150 11.93 15.15 29.22
CA ALA A 150 11.88 14.13 28.20
C ALA A 150 10.62 13.31 28.46
N ALA A 151 9.57 13.58 27.68
CA ALA A 151 8.33 12.84 27.74
C ALA A 151 8.62 11.42 27.29
N THR A 152 8.77 10.50 28.25
CA THR A 152 8.93 9.08 27.99
C THR A 152 7.65 8.56 27.36
N SER A 153 7.59 8.58 26.03
CA SER A 153 6.50 8.02 25.26
C SER A 153 6.38 6.53 25.58
N THR A 154 5.25 6.14 26.17
CA THR A 154 4.92 4.73 26.35
C THR A 154 4.90 4.06 24.98
N PRO A 155 5.63 2.96 24.75
CA PRO A 155 5.67 2.29 23.45
C PRO A 155 4.27 1.92 22.98
N VAL A 156 3.99 2.22 21.72
CA VAL A 156 2.69 1.96 21.12
C VAL A 156 2.57 0.44 20.90
N PRO A 157 1.51 -0.25 21.39
CA PRO A 157 1.41 -1.70 21.36
C PRO A 157 0.98 -2.23 19.97
N TRP A 158 1.77 -1.90 18.95
CA TRP A 158 1.57 -2.35 17.57
C TRP A 158 1.54 -3.87 17.46
N ARG A 159 0.73 -4.36 16.53
CA ARG A 159 0.55 -5.79 16.24
C ARG A 159 0.68 -6.02 14.74
N ALA A 160 1.39 -7.07 14.34
CA ALA A 160 1.56 -7.41 12.93
C ALA A 160 0.77 -8.68 12.55
N LEU A 161 -0.03 -8.59 11.49
CA LEU A 161 -0.59 -9.75 10.80
C LEU A 161 -0.05 -9.79 9.36
N VAL A 162 0.69 -10.85 9.05
CA VAL A 162 1.28 -11.08 7.73
C VAL A 162 0.51 -12.15 6.99
N LEU A 163 0.13 -11.87 5.73
CA LEU A 163 -0.44 -12.83 4.81
C LEU A 163 0.57 -13.07 3.68
N GLY A 164 1.11 -14.28 3.65
CA GLY A 164 2.21 -14.66 2.78
C GLY A 164 1.89 -15.82 1.84
N GLY A 165 2.49 -15.78 0.65
CA GLY A 165 2.42 -16.86 -0.32
C GLY A 165 1.29 -16.71 -1.33
N GLY A 166 1.28 -17.58 -2.34
CA GLY A 166 0.29 -17.56 -3.42
C GLY A 166 -0.72 -18.73 -3.37
N PRO A 167 -1.59 -18.86 -4.38
CA PRO A 167 -2.75 -19.76 -4.31
C PRO A 167 -2.43 -21.27 -4.38
N LYS A 168 -1.22 -21.63 -4.81
CA LYS A 168 -0.75 -23.02 -5.05
C LYS A 168 0.77 -23.05 -5.15
N ALA A 169 1.41 -24.21 -4.93
CA ALA A 169 2.87 -24.32 -4.97
C ALA A 169 3.52 -23.75 -6.25
N PRO A 170 2.99 -23.99 -7.48
CA PRO A 170 3.54 -23.39 -8.71
C PRO A 170 3.39 -21.86 -8.85
N MET A 171 2.81 -21.18 -7.86
CA MET A 171 2.68 -19.73 -7.73
C MET A 171 3.05 -19.28 -6.30
N ASN A 172 3.93 -20.01 -5.61
CA ASN A 172 4.33 -19.71 -4.24
C ASN A 172 5.86 -19.57 -4.19
N GLN A 173 6.36 -18.52 -4.84
CA GLN A 173 7.75 -18.31 -5.14
C GLN A 173 8.61 -17.96 -3.90
N VAL A 174 9.91 -18.26 -3.99
CA VAL A 174 10.91 -17.94 -2.96
C VAL A 174 11.01 -16.45 -2.66
N ALA A 175 10.78 -15.55 -3.62
CA ALA A 175 10.77 -14.11 -3.32
C ALA A 175 9.67 -13.73 -2.32
N ILE A 176 8.47 -14.30 -2.45
CA ILE A 176 7.36 -14.09 -1.51
C ILE A 176 7.71 -14.61 -0.10
N GLU A 177 8.45 -15.72 -0.01
CA GLU A 177 9.02 -16.16 1.27
C GLU A 177 10.07 -15.16 1.79
N GLY A 178 10.96 -14.67 0.93
CA GLY A 178 12.00 -13.70 1.25
C GLY A 178 11.44 -12.37 1.75
N HIS A 179 10.32 -11.90 1.20
CA HIS A 179 9.55 -10.75 1.67
C HIS A 179 9.02 -10.96 3.09
N VAL A 180 8.31 -12.07 3.31
CA VAL A 180 7.74 -12.43 4.62
C VAL A 180 8.83 -12.68 5.66
N ARG A 181 10.01 -13.19 5.25
CA ARG A 181 11.20 -13.35 6.09
C ARG A 181 11.81 -12.00 6.47
N TYR A 182 12.02 -11.13 5.50
CA TYR A 182 12.63 -9.81 5.65
C TYR A 182 11.80 -8.89 6.56
N PHE A 183 10.50 -8.75 6.28
CA PHE A 183 9.61 -7.96 7.13
C PHE A 183 9.64 -8.42 8.60
N GLN A 184 9.62 -9.74 8.85
CA GLN A 184 9.71 -10.29 10.21
C GLN A 184 11.02 -9.97 10.94
N THR A 185 12.15 -9.79 10.23
CA THR A 185 13.42 -9.38 10.83
C THR A 185 13.51 -7.89 11.18
N LEU A 186 12.61 -7.06 10.64
CA LEU A 186 12.58 -5.61 10.93
C LEU A 186 11.63 -5.23 12.07
N LEU A 187 10.68 -6.10 12.42
CA LEU A 187 9.72 -5.87 13.50
C LEU A 187 10.39 -5.95 14.89
N PRO A 188 10.41 -4.88 15.71
CA PRO A 188 10.86 -4.93 17.10
C PRO A 188 10.12 -5.99 17.90
N ASP A 189 10.76 -6.65 18.87
CA ASP A 189 10.17 -7.75 19.64
C ASP A 189 8.87 -7.39 20.40
N ALA A 190 8.68 -6.11 20.72
CA ALA A 190 7.43 -5.58 21.25
C ALA A 190 6.23 -5.73 20.30
N ILE A 191 6.46 -5.75 18.97
CA ILE A 191 5.43 -6.03 17.98
C ILE A 191 5.18 -7.53 17.94
N GLU A 192 4.12 -7.96 18.64
CA GLU A 192 3.62 -9.32 18.50
C GLU A 192 3.14 -9.53 17.05
N ARG A 193 3.69 -10.57 16.41
CA ARG A 193 3.41 -10.92 15.02
C ARG A 193 2.69 -12.26 14.89
N ARG A 194 1.88 -12.38 13.84
CA ARG A 194 1.29 -13.64 13.35
C ARG A 194 1.47 -13.72 11.84
N VAL A 195 1.78 -14.91 11.34
CA VAL A 195 2.07 -15.14 9.92
C VAL A 195 1.18 -16.26 9.38
N LEU A 196 0.38 -15.95 8.36
CA LEU A 196 -0.16 -16.99 7.49
C LEU A 196 0.80 -17.20 6.32
N PHE A 197 1.11 -18.46 6.00
CA PHE A 197 1.95 -18.77 4.84
C PHE A 197 1.50 -20.04 4.14
N ALA A 198 1.22 -19.94 2.83
CA ALA A 198 0.91 -21.06 1.95
C ALA A 198 -0.13 -22.05 2.56
N ASP A 199 0.19 -23.36 2.58
CA ASP A 199 -0.66 -24.41 3.15
C ASP A 199 -0.64 -24.48 4.70
N GLY A 200 0.14 -23.62 5.35
CA GLY A 200 0.29 -23.59 6.81
C GLY A 200 1.12 -24.71 7.40
N ASN A 201 1.78 -25.55 6.59
CA ASN A 201 2.64 -26.63 7.06
C ASN A 201 4.10 -26.39 6.67
N ARG A 202 4.95 -26.18 7.68
CA ARG A 202 6.37 -25.87 7.46
C ARG A 202 7.18 -27.02 6.83
N PHE A 203 6.59 -28.21 6.70
CA PHE A 203 7.23 -29.40 6.14
C PHE A 203 6.74 -29.77 4.73
N THR A 204 5.63 -29.21 4.24
CA THR A 204 5.18 -29.44 2.86
C THR A 204 6.10 -28.68 1.90
N PRO A 205 6.56 -29.28 0.78
CA PRO A 205 7.36 -28.58 -0.22
C PRO A 205 6.49 -27.63 -1.07
N THR A 206 6.14 -26.47 -0.51
CA THR A 206 5.28 -25.46 -1.15
C THR A 206 6.05 -24.31 -1.78
N VAL A 207 7.31 -24.05 -1.41
CA VAL A 207 8.06 -22.89 -1.90
C VAL A 207 8.78 -23.23 -3.20
N GLN A 208 8.36 -22.58 -4.29
CA GLN A 208 8.93 -22.70 -5.63
C GLN A 208 10.22 -21.87 -5.75
N TYR A 209 11.27 -22.43 -6.36
CA TYR A 209 12.52 -21.72 -6.64
C TYR A 209 13.20 -22.23 -7.91
N LEU A 210 14.08 -21.42 -8.49
CA LEU A 210 14.97 -21.80 -9.58
C LEU A 210 16.33 -22.28 -9.08
N GLU A 211 16.86 -23.32 -9.73
CA GLU A 211 18.26 -23.75 -9.64
C GLU A 211 18.76 -24.03 -11.06
N GLY A 212 19.52 -23.07 -11.60
CA GLY A 212 19.64 -22.92 -13.07
C GLY A 212 18.27 -22.69 -13.71
N ASP A 213 18.09 -23.14 -14.95
CA ASP A 213 16.84 -22.99 -15.72
C ASP A 213 15.70 -23.94 -15.26
N ARG A 214 15.81 -24.53 -14.06
CA ARG A 214 14.90 -25.58 -13.58
C ARG A 214 14.18 -25.16 -12.30
N LEU A 215 12.84 -25.31 -12.32
CA LEU A 215 11.98 -25.08 -11.18
C LEU A 215 11.98 -26.29 -10.23
N PHE A 216 12.17 -26.02 -8.94
CA PHE A 216 12.13 -26.96 -7.84
C PHE A 216 11.18 -26.46 -6.74
N TYR A 217 10.85 -27.35 -5.78
CA TYR A 217 9.99 -27.05 -4.64
C TYR A 217 10.66 -27.51 -3.35
N ARG A 218 10.61 -26.69 -2.30
CA ARG A 218 11.14 -27.00 -0.97
C ARG A 218 10.18 -26.59 0.14
N PRO A 219 10.33 -27.14 1.36
CA PRO A 219 9.64 -26.62 2.54
C PRO A 219 10.07 -25.18 2.85
N THR A 220 9.23 -24.49 3.63
CA THR A 220 9.50 -23.11 4.00
C THR A 220 10.63 -22.97 5.03
N ARG A 221 11.45 -21.94 4.86
CA ARG A 221 12.53 -21.52 5.77
C ARG A 221 12.06 -20.49 6.80
N LEU A 222 10.78 -20.10 6.79
CA LEU A 222 10.20 -19.25 7.83
C LEU A 222 10.27 -19.99 9.18
N GLN A 223 10.77 -19.29 10.21
CA GLN A 223 10.95 -19.88 11.54
C GLN A 223 9.63 -20.13 12.26
N ARG A 224 8.63 -19.27 11.99
CA ARG A 224 7.27 -19.32 12.52
C ARG A 224 6.27 -19.16 11.39
N ILE A 225 5.22 -19.97 11.43
CA ILE A 225 3.96 -19.78 10.72
C ILE A 225 2.82 -20.14 11.70
N ASP A 226 1.74 -19.38 11.66
CA ASP A 226 0.55 -19.52 12.53
C ASP A 226 -0.65 -20.12 11.77
N GLY A 227 -0.42 -20.56 10.51
CA GLY A 227 -1.27 -21.44 9.72
C GLY A 227 -1.37 -21.06 8.24
N PRO A 228 -2.38 -21.61 7.52
CA PRO A 228 -2.50 -21.43 6.06
C PRO A 228 -3.04 -20.06 5.67
N THR A 229 -2.61 -19.57 4.50
CA THR A 229 -3.14 -18.34 3.86
C THR A 229 -4.46 -18.65 3.13
N THR A 230 -5.40 -19.24 3.85
CA THR A 230 -6.78 -19.54 3.41
C THR A 230 -7.77 -18.59 4.10
N LEU A 231 -8.99 -18.47 3.58
CA LEU A 231 -10.02 -17.62 4.21
C LEU A 231 -10.30 -18.04 5.67
N ALA A 232 -10.35 -19.34 5.94
CA ALA A 232 -10.46 -19.89 7.29
C ALA A 232 -9.21 -19.64 8.17
N GLY A 233 -8.04 -19.46 7.55
CA GLY A 233 -6.81 -18.99 8.20
C GLY A 233 -6.90 -17.54 8.64
N VAL A 234 -7.31 -16.67 7.72
CA VAL A 234 -7.55 -15.23 7.97
C VAL A 234 -8.59 -15.07 9.08
N ASP A 235 -9.74 -15.71 8.95
CA ASP A 235 -10.83 -15.63 9.92
C ASP A 235 -10.46 -16.16 11.32
N ARG A 236 -9.61 -17.20 11.41
CA ARG A 236 -9.11 -17.71 12.70
C ARG A 236 -8.24 -16.67 13.39
N LEU A 237 -7.32 -16.02 12.67
CA LEU A 237 -6.47 -14.98 13.26
C LEU A 237 -7.22 -13.66 13.46
N TRP A 238 -8.20 -13.32 12.61
CA TRP A 238 -9.03 -12.13 12.83
C TRP A 238 -9.75 -12.24 14.17
N ARG A 239 -10.45 -13.36 14.43
CA ARG A 239 -11.13 -13.59 15.71
C ARG A 239 -10.17 -13.82 16.89
N GLY A 240 -9.10 -14.60 16.69
CA GLY A 240 -8.22 -15.07 17.77
C GLY A 240 -7.04 -14.16 18.11
N PHE A 241 -6.74 -13.15 17.30
CA PHE A 241 -5.59 -12.25 17.49
C PHE A 241 -5.95 -10.78 17.21
N VAL A 242 -6.68 -10.47 16.13
CA VAL A 242 -7.00 -9.08 15.76
C VAL A 242 -8.11 -8.50 16.63
N THR A 243 -9.27 -9.14 16.73
CA THR A 243 -10.38 -8.69 17.61
C THR A 243 -10.16 -9.05 19.09
N ALA A 244 -9.13 -9.83 19.42
CA ALA A 244 -8.78 -10.19 20.80
C ALA A 244 -8.12 -9.02 21.57
N ARG A 245 -7.50 -8.07 20.85
CA ARG A 245 -6.97 -6.81 21.40
C ARG A 245 -7.42 -5.66 20.49
N PRO A 246 -8.74 -5.35 20.43
CA PRO A 246 -9.32 -4.64 19.30
C PRO A 246 -8.84 -3.18 19.17
N SER A 247 -8.46 -2.54 20.28
CA SER A 247 -7.97 -1.16 20.31
C SER A 247 -6.47 -1.00 20.03
N ASP A 248 -5.69 -2.10 20.02
CA ASP A 248 -4.25 -2.05 19.78
C ASP A 248 -4.00 -1.83 18.27
N PRO A 249 -3.11 -0.89 17.86
CA PRO A 249 -2.92 -0.56 16.45
C PRO A 249 -2.39 -1.73 15.63
N LEU A 250 -2.82 -1.80 14.38
CA LEU A 250 -2.69 -2.98 13.52
C LEU A 250 -1.90 -2.68 12.25
N LEU A 251 -0.80 -3.40 12.06
CA LEU A 251 -0.02 -3.41 10.84
C LEU A 251 -0.33 -4.69 10.05
N LEU A 252 -0.94 -4.53 8.88
CA LEU A 252 -1.24 -5.59 7.93
C LEU A 252 -0.20 -5.58 6.81
N TYR A 253 0.47 -6.71 6.58
CA TYR A 253 1.37 -6.87 5.43
C TYR A 253 0.92 -8.06 4.57
N PHE A 254 0.77 -7.81 3.28
CA PHE A 254 0.40 -8.79 2.27
C PHE A 254 1.55 -8.93 1.25
N ALA A 255 2.07 -10.15 1.09
CA ALA A 255 3.05 -10.51 0.08
C ALA A 255 2.58 -11.78 -0.62
N GLY A 256 2.26 -11.68 -1.91
CA GLY A 256 1.58 -12.77 -2.63
C GLY A 256 1.10 -12.37 -4.01
N HIS A 257 0.19 -13.16 -4.57
CA HIS A 257 -0.43 -12.89 -5.87
C HIS A 257 -1.72 -12.11 -5.68
N GLY A 258 -1.94 -11.12 -6.55
CA GLY A 258 -3.19 -10.41 -6.67
C GLY A 258 -3.82 -10.65 -8.03
N SER A 259 -5.14 -10.75 -8.07
CA SER A 259 -5.91 -10.95 -9.29
C SER A 259 -7.03 -9.91 -9.40
N PRO A 260 -7.43 -9.50 -10.62
CA PRO A 260 -8.65 -8.75 -10.81
C PRO A 260 -9.87 -9.53 -10.32
N ASP A 261 -10.94 -8.84 -9.90
CA ASP A 261 -12.19 -9.54 -9.55
C ASP A 261 -12.71 -10.41 -10.71
N ARG A 262 -13.44 -11.49 -10.38
CA ARG A 262 -14.04 -12.41 -11.36
C ARG A 262 -15.09 -11.76 -12.25
N GLY A 263 -15.79 -10.74 -11.76
CA GLY A 263 -16.69 -9.87 -12.53
C GLY A 263 -15.95 -8.75 -13.28
N ARG A 264 -14.62 -8.64 -13.13
CA ARG A 264 -13.77 -7.52 -13.57
C ARG A 264 -14.12 -6.17 -12.92
N ASP A 265 -14.71 -6.21 -11.73
CA ASP A 265 -14.80 -5.06 -10.83
C ASP A 265 -13.40 -4.69 -10.32
N LEU A 266 -12.74 -3.77 -11.03
CA LEU A 266 -11.38 -3.32 -10.71
C LEU A 266 -11.28 -2.56 -9.38
N ASP A 267 -12.41 -2.21 -8.75
CA ASP A 267 -12.45 -1.59 -7.45
C ASP A 267 -12.63 -2.60 -6.31
N ASN A 268 -12.83 -3.88 -6.63
CA ASN A 268 -12.97 -4.99 -5.68
C ASN A 268 -12.03 -6.19 -5.98
N ASN A 269 -10.84 -5.92 -6.49
CA ASN A 269 -9.81 -6.94 -6.75
C ASN A 269 -9.45 -7.78 -5.51
N VAL A 270 -8.75 -8.89 -5.71
CA VAL A 270 -8.44 -9.88 -4.66
C VAL A 270 -6.95 -10.05 -4.39
N PHE A 271 -6.62 -10.40 -3.14
CA PHE A 271 -5.41 -11.14 -2.78
C PHE A 271 -5.72 -12.64 -2.93
N ASP A 272 -4.92 -13.38 -3.71
CA ASP A 272 -5.18 -14.79 -4.03
C ASP A 272 -4.81 -15.71 -2.86
N LEU A 273 -5.76 -16.51 -2.40
CA LEU A 273 -5.62 -17.36 -1.21
C LEU A 273 -5.21 -18.80 -1.57
N TRP A 274 -4.43 -19.42 -0.68
CA TRP A 274 -3.99 -20.81 -0.83
C TRP A 274 -5.16 -21.78 -0.95
N GLY A 275 -5.09 -22.71 -1.90
CA GLY A 275 -6.18 -23.62 -2.24
C GLY A 275 -7.21 -23.01 -3.21
N GLY A 276 -7.08 -21.72 -3.54
CA GLY A 276 -7.95 -20.99 -4.45
C GLY A 276 -9.06 -20.22 -3.76
N GLY A 277 -9.61 -19.24 -4.49
CA GLY A 277 -10.37 -18.14 -3.90
C GLY A 277 -9.45 -16.96 -3.59
N GLY A 278 -10.02 -15.90 -3.02
CA GLY A 278 -9.28 -14.69 -2.69
C GLY A 278 -9.93 -13.91 -1.54
N LEU A 279 -9.21 -12.96 -0.98
CA LEU A 279 -9.73 -11.94 -0.07
C LEU A 279 -9.94 -10.66 -0.90
N SER A 280 -11.19 -10.21 -1.08
CA SER A 280 -11.50 -8.99 -1.82
C SER A 280 -11.30 -7.70 -1.01
N VAL A 281 -11.39 -6.54 -1.67
CA VAL A 281 -11.43 -5.23 -1.02
C VAL A 281 -12.58 -5.15 -0.02
N ARG A 282 -13.79 -5.53 -0.44
CA ARG A 282 -15.00 -5.57 0.41
C ARG A 282 -14.87 -6.56 1.57
N ASP A 283 -14.21 -7.71 1.35
CA ASP A 283 -13.86 -8.66 2.43
C ASP A 283 -12.93 -8.06 3.49
N LEU A 284 -11.98 -7.21 3.08
CA LEU A 284 -11.05 -6.58 4.01
C LEU A 284 -11.72 -5.42 4.75
N ALA A 285 -12.52 -4.59 4.06
CA ALA A 285 -13.31 -3.52 4.67
C ALA A 285 -14.25 -4.07 5.76
N ALA A 286 -15.08 -5.08 5.45
CA ALA A 286 -16.00 -5.72 6.40
C ALA A 286 -15.30 -6.45 7.56
N ARG A 287 -13.98 -6.66 7.49
CA ARG A 287 -13.14 -7.14 8.60
C ARG A 287 -12.60 -5.98 9.44
N ILE A 288 -12.13 -4.92 8.80
CA ILE A 288 -11.64 -3.67 9.43
C ILE A 288 -12.76 -2.90 10.16
N GLU A 289 -13.99 -2.97 9.68
CA GLU A 289 -15.19 -2.42 10.33
C GLU A 289 -15.49 -3.05 11.71
N GLN A 290 -14.96 -4.24 12.00
CA GLN A 290 -15.11 -4.92 13.30
C GLN A 290 -14.22 -4.33 14.40
N LEU A 291 -13.34 -3.37 14.06
CA LEU A 291 -12.41 -2.73 14.98
C LEU A 291 -12.96 -1.34 15.39
N PRO A 292 -12.77 -0.88 16.65
CA PRO A 292 -13.17 0.46 17.08
C PRO A 292 -12.60 1.56 16.15
N PRO A 293 -13.37 2.60 15.76
CA PRO A 293 -12.89 3.64 14.84
C PRO A 293 -11.58 4.31 15.27
N SER A 294 -11.35 4.46 16.58
CA SER A 294 -10.10 4.99 17.15
C SER A 294 -8.87 4.09 16.97
N THR A 295 -9.00 2.89 16.38
CA THR A 295 -7.90 1.93 16.17
C THR A 295 -7.16 2.26 14.87
N PRO A 296 -5.87 2.63 14.92
CA PRO A 296 -5.06 2.83 13.73
C PRO A 296 -4.83 1.52 12.96
N VAL A 297 -4.98 1.58 11.63
CA VAL A 297 -4.71 0.47 10.72
C VAL A 297 -3.76 0.92 9.63
N VAL A 298 -2.63 0.22 9.49
CA VAL A 298 -1.65 0.39 8.42
C VAL A 298 -1.71 -0.83 7.51
N LEU A 299 -1.80 -0.61 6.21
CA LEU A 299 -1.86 -1.63 5.18
C LEU A 299 -0.68 -1.51 4.22
N VAL A 300 0.11 -2.57 4.04
CA VAL A 300 1.16 -2.62 3.00
C VAL A 300 0.90 -3.85 2.12
N MET A 301 0.84 -3.65 0.81
CA MET A 301 0.52 -4.73 -0.14
C MET A 301 1.51 -4.79 -1.30
N ALA A 302 2.30 -5.87 -1.32
CA ALA A 302 3.26 -6.22 -2.34
C ALA A 302 2.67 -7.27 -3.29
N GLN A 303 1.77 -6.83 -4.18
CA GLN A 303 1.13 -7.70 -5.17
C GLN A 303 0.59 -6.92 -6.38
N CYS A 304 0.29 -7.65 -7.46
CA CYS A 304 -0.48 -7.13 -8.60
C CYS A 304 -1.84 -6.56 -8.17
N PHE A 305 -2.31 -5.53 -8.87
CA PHE A 305 -3.63 -4.89 -8.72
C PHE A 305 -3.94 -4.35 -7.30
N SER A 306 -2.91 -4.23 -6.45
CA SER A 306 -3.00 -3.85 -5.04
C SER A 306 -3.76 -2.55 -4.79
N GLY A 307 -3.70 -1.60 -5.73
CA GLY A 307 -4.26 -0.26 -5.55
C GLY A 307 -5.78 -0.21 -5.44
N ALA A 308 -6.51 -1.29 -5.75
CA ALA A 308 -7.94 -1.40 -5.43
C ALA A 308 -8.19 -1.39 -3.91
N PHE A 309 -7.27 -1.96 -3.13
CA PHE A 309 -7.39 -2.02 -1.67
C PHE A 309 -7.22 -0.65 -0.99
N ALA A 310 -6.84 0.40 -1.73
CA ALA A 310 -6.94 1.77 -1.23
C ALA A 310 -8.40 2.21 -1.02
N ASN A 311 -9.37 1.56 -1.69
CA ASN A 311 -10.80 1.85 -1.53
C ASN A 311 -11.35 1.48 -0.14
N VAL A 312 -10.59 0.78 0.72
CA VAL A 312 -10.97 0.58 2.15
C VAL A 312 -10.89 1.88 2.98
N LEU A 313 -10.55 3.01 2.35
CA LEU A 313 -10.82 4.36 2.86
C LEU A 313 -12.31 4.74 2.88
N PHE A 314 -13.17 4.02 2.16
CA PHE A 314 -14.59 4.30 2.00
C PHE A 314 -15.45 3.18 2.59
N GLU A 315 -16.67 3.49 3.01
CA GLU A 315 -17.56 2.51 3.66
C GLU A 315 -17.79 1.26 2.81
N GLY A 316 -17.68 0.07 3.42
CA GLY A 316 -17.77 -1.22 2.72
C GLY A 316 -16.65 -1.49 1.70
N GLY A 317 -15.72 -0.56 1.47
CA GLY A 317 -14.73 -0.63 0.39
C GLY A 317 -15.23 -0.14 -0.97
N ASP A 318 -16.33 0.62 -1.02
CA ASP A 318 -16.91 1.16 -2.26
C ASP A 318 -16.38 2.59 -2.54
N PRO A 319 -15.65 2.85 -3.65
CA PRO A 319 -15.07 4.16 -3.93
C PRO A 319 -16.09 5.29 -4.11
N GLU A 320 -17.37 4.99 -4.36
CA GLU A 320 -18.41 6.02 -4.45
C GLU A 320 -19.03 6.39 -3.09
N ALA A 321 -18.82 5.58 -2.04
CA ALA A 321 -19.33 5.81 -0.70
C ALA A 321 -18.55 6.89 0.10
N ASP A 322 -19.04 7.23 1.28
CA ASP A 322 -18.41 8.20 2.17
C ASP A 322 -17.10 7.66 2.79
N PRO A 323 -16.12 8.52 3.13
CA PRO A 323 -14.87 8.09 3.76
C PRO A 323 -15.07 7.62 5.20
N VAL A 324 -14.50 6.47 5.55
CA VAL A 324 -14.53 5.96 6.94
C VAL A 324 -13.77 6.91 7.88
N ASP A 325 -14.39 7.38 8.96
CA ASP A 325 -13.69 8.26 9.91
C ASP A 325 -12.82 7.49 10.92
N ARG A 326 -11.69 6.97 10.42
CA ARG A 326 -10.61 6.42 11.25
C ARG A 326 -9.22 6.71 10.68
N ASP A 327 -8.19 6.45 11.49
CA ASP A 327 -6.80 6.43 11.06
C ASP A 327 -6.52 5.13 10.28
N LEU A 328 -6.88 5.12 8.99
CA LEU A 328 -6.54 4.05 8.06
C LEU A 328 -5.61 4.58 6.99
N VAL A 329 -4.45 3.94 6.82
CA VAL A 329 -3.47 4.28 5.78
C VAL A 329 -3.01 3.04 5.04
N GLY A 330 -2.66 3.20 3.77
CA GLY A 330 -2.33 2.09 2.89
C GLY A 330 -1.28 2.46 1.85
N PHE A 331 -0.35 1.53 1.59
CA PHE A 331 0.72 1.66 0.61
C PHE A 331 0.77 0.40 -0.28
N PHE A 332 0.70 0.60 -1.59
CA PHE A 332 0.35 -0.44 -2.55
C PHE A 332 1.34 -0.41 -3.73
N ALA A 333 1.89 -1.56 -4.12
CA ALA A 333 2.96 -1.66 -5.15
C ALA A 333 2.51 -1.23 -6.57
N ALA A 334 1.24 -1.46 -6.91
CA ALA A 334 0.65 -1.11 -8.21
C ALA A 334 -0.74 -0.48 -8.08
N THR A 335 -1.16 0.23 -9.11
CA THR A 335 -2.54 0.72 -9.27
C THR A 335 -3.54 -0.43 -9.46
N ARG A 336 -4.85 -0.14 -9.32
CA ARG A 336 -5.95 -1.13 -9.41
C ARG A 336 -6.04 -1.92 -10.72
N ASP A 337 -5.35 -1.45 -11.75
CA ASP A 337 -5.37 -1.93 -13.13
C ASP A 337 -4.02 -2.52 -13.60
N ARG A 338 -2.97 -2.48 -12.76
CA ARG A 338 -1.60 -2.87 -13.14
C ARG A 338 -1.09 -4.13 -12.41
N PRO A 339 -0.25 -4.95 -13.06
CA PRO A 339 0.58 -5.93 -12.35
C PRO A 339 1.65 -5.25 -11.48
N ALA A 340 2.29 -6.04 -10.62
CA ALA A 340 3.44 -5.63 -9.80
C ALA A 340 4.52 -6.72 -9.78
N SER A 341 5.71 -6.33 -9.36
CA SER A 341 6.93 -7.13 -9.31
C SER A 341 7.05 -7.94 -8.02
N GLY A 342 8.16 -8.65 -7.85
CA GLY A 342 8.49 -9.36 -6.60
C GLY A 342 7.98 -10.81 -6.50
N CYS A 343 7.13 -11.29 -7.41
CA CYS A 343 6.67 -12.68 -7.44
C CYS A 343 7.65 -13.64 -8.17
N THR A 344 8.96 -13.50 -7.97
CA THR A 344 10.00 -14.24 -8.72
C THR A 344 10.47 -15.55 -8.02
N PRO A 345 10.67 -16.65 -8.78
CA PRO A 345 11.33 -17.85 -8.28
C PRO A 345 12.87 -17.77 -8.26
N GLU A 346 13.50 -16.68 -8.71
CA GLU A 346 14.95 -16.47 -8.55
C GLU A 346 15.35 -16.45 -7.06
N ILE A 347 16.46 -17.11 -6.72
CA ILE A 347 16.91 -17.28 -5.32
C ILE A 347 17.81 -16.15 -4.80
N ASN A 348 18.28 -15.24 -5.66
CA ASN A 348 19.22 -14.21 -5.25
C ASN A 348 18.50 -13.02 -4.62
N GLU A 349 18.52 -12.97 -3.29
CA GLU A 349 17.87 -11.91 -2.50
C GLU A 349 18.42 -10.50 -2.74
N ALA A 350 19.59 -10.35 -3.39
CA ALA A 350 20.15 -9.06 -3.80
C ALA A 350 19.49 -8.47 -5.07
N ASP A 351 18.81 -9.29 -5.87
CA ASP A 351 18.16 -8.86 -7.12
C ASP A 351 16.69 -8.42 -6.90
N TYR A 352 16.19 -8.51 -5.66
CA TYR A 352 14.80 -8.16 -5.33
C TYR A 352 14.65 -6.65 -5.16
N THR A 353 14.22 -5.98 -6.23
CA THR A 353 14.10 -4.52 -6.35
C THR A 353 12.66 -4.00 -6.28
N ASP A 354 11.70 -4.83 -5.83
CA ASP A 354 10.27 -4.45 -5.74
C ASP A 354 9.98 -3.34 -4.74
N PHE A 355 8.80 -2.73 -4.89
CA PHE A 355 8.24 -1.72 -3.98
C PHE A 355 8.49 -2.00 -2.48
N SER A 356 8.18 -3.20 -2.00
CA SER A 356 8.20 -3.50 -0.56
C SER A 356 9.61 -3.72 -0.02
N SER A 357 10.52 -4.21 -0.86
CA SER A 357 11.95 -4.31 -0.56
C SER A 357 12.54 -2.95 -0.21
N TYR A 358 12.27 -1.91 -1.02
CA TYR A 358 12.73 -0.54 -0.76
C TYR A 358 11.93 0.19 0.33
N PHE A 359 10.60 0.04 0.37
CA PHE A 359 9.76 0.67 1.38
C PHE A 359 10.19 0.28 2.81
N PHE A 360 10.37 -1.02 3.07
CA PHE A 360 10.81 -1.45 4.40
C PHE A 360 12.30 -1.18 4.67
N ALA A 361 13.14 -1.04 3.64
CA ALA A 361 14.54 -0.66 3.82
C ALA A 361 14.64 0.76 4.41
N ALA A 362 13.95 1.72 3.78
CA ALA A 362 13.84 3.09 4.29
C ALA A 362 13.17 3.16 5.67
N LEU A 363 12.00 2.52 5.84
CA LEU A 363 11.23 2.60 7.09
C LEU A 363 11.96 2.05 8.32
N SER A 364 12.94 1.15 8.12
CA SER A 364 13.72 0.53 9.20
C SER A 364 15.17 1.02 9.30
N GLY A 365 15.66 1.76 8.30
CA GLY A 365 17.06 2.15 8.14
C GLY A 365 18.01 1.02 7.76
N GLN A 366 17.51 -0.16 7.36
CA GLN A 366 18.31 -1.34 7.01
C GLN A 366 17.69 -2.16 5.87
N ASP A 367 18.49 -2.52 4.87
CA ASP A 367 18.04 -3.29 3.71
C ASP A 367 17.99 -4.81 3.92
N ARG A 368 17.60 -5.54 2.87
CA ARG A 368 17.45 -7.00 2.86
C ARG A 368 18.73 -7.79 3.15
N LEU A 369 19.89 -7.14 3.03
CA LEU A 369 21.22 -7.69 3.27
C LEU A 369 21.84 -7.16 4.57
N GLY A 370 21.12 -6.33 5.34
CA GLY A 370 21.60 -5.69 6.57
C GLY A 370 22.52 -4.49 6.33
N ARG A 371 22.51 -3.91 5.11
CA ARG A 371 23.21 -2.64 4.82
C ARG A 371 22.36 -1.49 5.35
N ALA A 372 23.01 -0.46 5.90
CA ALA A 372 22.31 0.74 6.36
C ALA A 372 21.65 1.49 5.19
N VAL A 373 20.52 2.14 5.47
CA VAL A 373 19.82 3.10 4.61
C VAL A 373 19.62 4.36 5.43
N ASP A 374 20.35 5.41 5.09
CA ASP A 374 20.43 6.68 5.83
C ASP A 374 20.07 7.91 4.96
N ASP A 375 19.70 7.70 3.69
CA ASP A 375 19.34 8.71 2.69
C ASP A 375 17.81 8.83 2.46
N ALA A 376 17.01 8.33 3.40
CA ALA A 376 15.54 8.33 3.34
C ALA A 376 14.84 9.41 4.19
N ASP A 377 15.57 10.10 5.07
CA ASP A 377 15.09 11.31 5.77
C ASP A 377 15.09 12.47 4.77
N PHE A 378 13.91 12.88 4.29
CA PHE A 378 13.78 13.87 3.23
C PHE A 378 13.44 15.28 3.75
N ASP A 379 12.93 15.43 4.97
CA ASP A 379 12.65 16.76 5.58
C ASP A 379 13.65 17.21 6.67
N GLY A 380 14.50 16.30 7.16
CA GLY A 380 15.64 16.58 8.03
C GLY A 380 15.35 16.45 9.53
N ASP A 381 14.21 15.87 9.93
CA ASP A 381 13.82 15.71 11.34
C ASP A 381 14.55 14.57 12.08
N LYS A 382 15.32 13.73 11.35
CA LYS A 382 16.09 12.56 11.80
C LYS A 382 15.25 11.33 12.12
N GLN A 383 14.01 11.29 11.65
CA GLN A 383 13.16 10.10 11.59
C GLN A 383 12.92 9.75 10.11
N VAL A 384 12.20 8.66 9.85
CA VAL A 384 11.71 8.32 8.50
C VAL A 384 10.27 7.86 8.66
N GLY A 385 9.33 8.65 8.16
CA GLY A 385 7.91 8.28 8.13
C GLY A 385 7.59 7.31 7.00
N MET A 386 6.43 6.62 7.07
CA MET A 386 5.98 5.78 5.95
C MET A 386 5.81 6.56 4.64
N HIS A 387 5.49 7.85 4.70
CA HIS A 387 5.42 8.73 3.53
C HIS A 387 6.78 8.95 2.82
N GLU A 388 7.88 8.92 3.57
CA GLU A 388 9.24 9.02 3.05
C GLU A 388 9.73 7.67 2.56
N ALA A 389 9.46 6.59 3.31
CA ALA A 389 9.68 5.23 2.85
C ALA A 389 8.97 4.93 1.51
N TYR A 390 7.77 5.49 1.33
CA TYR A 390 7.03 5.46 0.07
C TYR A 390 7.72 6.25 -1.04
N ALA A 391 8.16 7.50 -0.77
CA ALA A 391 8.92 8.29 -1.73
C ALA A 391 10.24 7.61 -2.11
N TYR A 392 10.96 7.04 -1.14
CA TYR A 392 12.19 6.29 -1.32
C TYR A 392 12.00 5.07 -2.23
N ALA A 393 10.92 4.31 -2.03
CA ALA A 393 10.57 3.21 -2.92
C ALA A 393 10.23 3.73 -4.33
N VAL A 394 9.43 4.78 -4.46
CA VAL A 394 9.07 5.42 -5.75
C VAL A 394 10.31 5.84 -6.55
N ILE A 395 11.36 6.33 -5.88
CA ILE A 395 12.67 6.67 -6.46
C ILE A 395 13.46 5.42 -6.84
N HIS A 396 13.73 4.52 -5.89
CA HIS A 396 14.82 3.54 -6.03
C HIS A 396 14.45 2.22 -6.72
N GLN A 397 13.15 1.91 -6.88
CA GLN A 397 12.74 0.64 -7.49
C GLN A 397 12.91 0.65 -9.02
N ALA A 398 13.82 -0.21 -9.51
CA ALA A 398 14.13 -0.42 -10.93
C ALA A 398 13.13 -1.37 -11.63
N THR A 399 11.88 -1.37 -11.19
CA THR A 399 10.79 -2.26 -11.62
C THR A 399 9.73 -1.53 -12.46
N SER A 400 8.80 -2.27 -13.06
CA SER A 400 7.64 -1.70 -13.76
C SER A 400 6.46 -1.34 -12.83
N ASP A 401 6.69 -1.38 -11.52
CA ASP A 401 5.73 -1.05 -10.46
C ASP A 401 5.30 0.42 -10.56
N VAL A 402 4.04 0.71 -10.21
CA VAL A 402 3.51 2.08 -10.15
C VAL A 402 2.76 2.23 -8.83
N PRO A 403 3.47 2.52 -7.73
CA PRO A 403 2.86 2.55 -6.41
C PRO A 403 1.78 3.62 -6.25
N ILE A 404 0.92 3.40 -5.26
CA ILE A 404 0.00 4.41 -4.73
C ILE A 404 -0.04 4.38 -3.21
N ALA A 405 -0.33 5.52 -2.59
CA ALA A 405 -0.71 5.66 -1.19
C ALA A 405 -2.23 5.88 -1.05
N THR A 406 -2.75 5.84 0.17
CA THR A 406 -4.15 6.19 0.48
C THR A 406 -4.50 7.63 0.10
N SER A 407 -3.61 8.58 0.36
CA SER A 407 -3.78 9.99 0.00
C SER A 407 -3.88 10.22 -1.51
N ASP A 408 -3.24 9.39 -2.34
CA ASP A 408 -3.40 9.42 -3.81
C ASP A 408 -4.86 9.19 -4.22
N VAL A 409 -5.56 8.26 -3.55
CA VAL A 409 -6.94 7.89 -3.91
C VAL A 409 -7.94 8.86 -3.32
N PHE A 410 -7.74 9.31 -2.07
CA PHE A 410 -8.57 10.36 -1.46
C PHE A 410 -8.63 11.61 -2.34
N LEU A 411 -7.48 12.11 -2.81
CA LEU A 411 -7.42 13.29 -3.67
C LEU A 411 -8.11 13.07 -5.02
N ARG A 412 -8.00 11.88 -5.61
CA ARG A 412 -8.63 11.57 -6.90
C ARG A 412 -10.15 11.43 -6.79
N ARG A 413 -10.70 11.12 -5.61
CA ARG A 413 -12.14 11.08 -5.31
C ARG A 413 -12.76 12.45 -5.03
N PHE A 414 -12.02 13.36 -4.37
CA PHE A 414 -12.54 14.66 -3.93
C PHE A 414 -12.06 15.88 -4.74
N VAL A 415 -11.02 15.72 -5.56
CA VAL A 415 -10.51 16.75 -6.47
C VAL A 415 -10.46 16.19 -7.90
N PRO A 416 -11.60 16.15 -8.62
CA PRO A 416 -11.72 15.50 -9.94
C PRO A 416 -11.10 16.31 -11.11
N THR A 417 -10.07 17.13 -10.86
CA THR A 417 -9.40 17.93 -11.88
C THR A 417 -8.83 17.02 -12.98
N PRO A 418 -9.12 17.25 -14.28
CA PRO A 418 -8.59 16.44 -15.38
C PRO A 418 -7.06 16.43 -15.45
N ASP A 419 -6.48 15.30 -15.88
CA ASP A 419 -5.03 15.18 -16.03
C ASP A 419 -4.48 16.23 -17.00
N ARG A 420 -5.16 16.47 -18.14
CA ARG A 420 -4.74 17.48 -19.13
C ARG A 420 -4.64 18.90 -18.57
N GLU A 421 -5.47 19.24 -17.58
CA GLU A 421 -5.44 20.54 -16.89
C GLU A 421 -4.33 20.57 -15.85
N THR A 422 -4.27 19.53 -15.01
CA THR A 422 -3.23 19.28 -14.01
C THR A 422 -1.81 19.37 -14.61
N MET A 423 -1.60 18.77 -15.79
CA MET A 423 -0.30 18.74 -16.47
C MET A 423 0.06 20.09 -17.15
N THR A 424 -0.79 21.12 -17.04
CA THR A 424 -0.44 22.49 -17.46
C THR A 424 0.27 23.30 -16.39
N THR A 425 0.24 22.87 -15.12
CA THR A 425 0.86 23.59 -14.01
C THR A 425 2.37 23.75 -14.23
N PRO A 426 2.94 24.97 -14.07
CA PRO A 426 4.39 25.17 -14.13
C PRO A 426 5.12 24.33 -13.07
N TYR A 427 6.13 23.58 -13.48
CA TYR A 427 6.83 22.66 -12.58
C TYR A 427 7.42 23.32 -11.32
N SER A 428 7.88 24.57 -11.42
CA SER A 428 8.33 25.38 -10.26
C SER A 428 7.23 25.59 -9.20
N LYS A 429 5.96 25.68 -9.60
CA LYS A 429 4.82 25.74 -8.68
C LYS A 429 4.57 24.40 -8.01
N VAL A 430 4.62 23.30 -8.76
CA VAL A 430 4.47 21.95 -8.20
C VAL A 430 5.56 21.66 -7.16
N LEU A 431 6.82 21.98 -7.45
CA LEU A 431 7.89 21.89 -6.46
C LEU A 431 7.63 22.77 -5.22
N ALA A 432 7.10 23.98 -5.39
CA ALA A 432 6.78 24.88 -4.28
C ALA A 432 5.60 24.41 -3.41
N TRP A 433 4.75 23.51 -3.89
CA TRP A 433 3.63 22.92 -3.16
C TRP A 433 3.91 21.53 -2.57
N ALA A 434 4.94 20.85 -3.08
CA ALA A 434 5.35 19.51 -2.65
C ALA A 434 5.96 19.50 -1.23
N ARG A 435 5.61 18.48 -0.42
CA ARG A 435 6.41 18.11 0.78
C ARG A 435 7.83 17.70 0.37
N PRO A 436 8.82 17.74 1.27
CA PRO A 436 10.21 17.40 0.92
C PRO A 436 10.38 16.01 0.30
N ALA A 437 9.70 14.98 0.82
CA ALA A 437 9.66 13.64 0.22
C ALA A 437 9.07 13.61 -1.20
N GLU A 438 7.98 14.36 -1.44
CA GLU A 438 7.33 14.46 -2.76
C GLU A 438 8.23 15.21 -3.75
N ARG A 439 8.90 16.27 -3.29
CA ARG A 439 9.90 17.03 -4.04
C ARG A 439 11.07 16.15 -4.44
N ALA A 440 11.65 15.40 -3.51
CA ALA A 440 12.79 14.52 -3.77
C ALA A 440 12.45 13.48 -4.85
N ALA A 441 11.28 12.84 -4.74
CA ALA A 441 10.81 11.88 -5.73
C ALA A 441 10.49 12.51 -7.10
N LEU A 442 9.90 13.71 -7.14
CA LEU A 442 9.69 14.45 -8.39
C LEU A 442 11.01 14.85 -9.07
N GLU A 443 11.96 15.39 -8.32
CA GLU A 443 13.26 15.84 -8.84
C GLU A 443 14.14 14.66 -9.29
N ALA A 444 14.10 13.53 -8.58
CA ALA A 444 14.78 12.29 -8.98
C ALA A 444 14.19 11.68 -10.27
N LEU A 445 12.88 11.44 -10.32
CA LEU A 445 12.22 10.89 -11.51
C LEU A 445 12.35 11.83 -12.73
N ALA A 446 12.27 13.15 -12.53
CA ALA A 446 12.51 14.11 -13.61
C ALA A 446 13.95 14.06 -14.15
N LYS A 447 14.94 13.85 -13.27
CA LYS A 447 16.36 13.71 -13.64
C LYS A 447 16.59 12.41 -14.43
N GLU A 448 16.02 11.30 -13.99
CA GLU A 448 16.14 9.98 -14.64
C GLU A 448 15.48 9.96 -16.02
N LEU A 449 14.23 10.45 -16.12
CA LEU A 449 13.48 10.56 -17.37
C LEU A 449 13.96 11.71 -18.30
N GLY A 450 15.04 12.42 -17.94
CA GLY A 450 15.59 13.53 -18.71
C GLY A 450 14.68 14.78 -18.85
N LEU A 451 13.63 14.87 -18.03
CA LEU A 451 12.55 15.85 -18.10
C LEU A 451 13.00 17.24 -17.63
N ARG A 452 12.83 18.25 -18.49
CA ARG A 452 13.30 19.64 -18.30
C ARG A 452 12.23 20.65 -18.76
N GLY A 453 12.38 21.91 -18.35
CA GLY A 453 11.42 22.98 -18.66
C GLY A 453 10.29 23.10 -17.63
N GLU A 454 9.50 24.16 -17.70
CA GLU A 454 8.34 24.32 -16.80
C GLU A 454 7.13 23.47 -17.22
N ASP A 455 7.11 23.06 -18.48
CA ASP A 455 6.10 22.24 -19.14
C ASP A 455 6.37 20.73 -19.04
N ARG A 456 7.40 20.30 -18.31
CA ARG A 456 7.88 18.90 -18.30
C ARG A 456 6.83 17.85 -17.91
N MET A 457 5.81 18.24 -17.15
CA MET A 457 4.63 17.43 -16.83
C MET A 457 3.76 17.16 -18.06
N ARG A 458 3.51 18.19 -18.88
CA ARG A 458 2.84 18.06 -20.19
C ARG A 458 3.63 17.14 -21.12
N THR A 459 4.95 17.28 -21.14
CA THR A 459 5.85 16.45 -21.96
C THR A 459 5.81 14.98 -21.53
N ALA A 460 5.92 14.70 -20.22
CA ALA A 460 5.78 13.35 -19.68
C ALA A 460 4.41 12.74 -20.03
N TYR A 461 3.32 13.49 -19.83
CA TYR A 461 1.97 13.04 -20.16
C TYR A 461 1.77 12.78 -21.66
N ALA A 462 2.33 13.64 -22.53
CA ALA A 462 2.25 13.48 -23.98
C ALA A 462 3.06 12.27 -24.48
N LEU A 463 4.18 11.93 -23.85
CA LEU A 463 4.92 10.70 -24.12
C LEU A 463 4.15 9.44 -23.65
N GLN A 464 3.39 9.55 -22.55
CA GLN A 464 2.71 8.40 -21.93
C GLN A 464 1.31 8.09 -22.49
N PHE A 465 0.60 9.11 -22.99
CA PHE A 465 -0.81 9.04 -23.41
C PHE A 465 -1.08 9.77 -24.74
N GLY A 466 -0.03 10.03 -25.54
CA GLY A 466 -0.13 10.67 -26.86
C GLY A 466 -0.36 9.67 -28.01
N PRO A 467 -0.48 10.17 -29.26
CA PRO A 467 -0.58 9.31 -30.44
C PRO A 467 0.58 8.30 -30.50
N GLY A 468 0.26 7.02 -30.72
CA GLY A 468 1.25 5.94 -30.69
C GLY A 468 1.47 5.25 -29.34
N SER A 469 0.96 5.78 -28.22
CA SER A 469 1.01 5.10 -26.89
C SER A 469 -0.05 3.99 -26.74
N GLU A 470 -0.49 3.40 -27.84
CA GLU A 470 -1.66 2.52 -27.94
C GLU A 470 -1.38 1.08 -27.46
N ARG A 471 -0.11 0.66 -27.51
CA ARG A 471 0.34 -0.62 -26.97
C ARG A 471 0.89 -0.40 -25.57
N VAL A 472 0.18 -0.92 -24.57
CA VAL A 472 0.71 -1.02 -23.21
C VAL A 472 1.68 -2.19 -23.14
N ASP A 473 2.93 -1.89 -22.80
CA ASP A 473 3.85 -2.88 -22.24
C ASP A 473 3.81 -2.75 -20.70
N TRP A 474 3.71 -3.88 -20.00
CA TRP A 474 3.66 -3.90 -18.54
C TRP A 474 5.05 -4.08 -17.90
N ASP A 475 6.05 -4.47 -18.68
CA ASP A 475 7.42 -4.68 -18.22
C ASP A 475 8.33 -3.47 -18.53
N ASP A 476 7.80 -2.45 -19.24
CA ASP A 476 8.47 -1.17 -19.50
C ASP A 476 8.63 -0.34 -18.20
N VAL A 477 9.84 -0.42 -17.66
CA VAL A 477 10.31 0.34 -16.48
C VAL A 477 10.28 1.86 -16.74
N GLU A 478 10.62 2.34 -17.94
CA GLU A 478 10.65 3.77 -18.24
C GLU A 478 9.24 4.37 -18.30
N ALA A 479 8.28 3.64 -18.90
CA ALA A 479 6.87 3.98 -18.83
C ALA A 479 6.31 3.92 -17.40
N ALA A 480 6.74 2.95 -16.59
CA ALA A 480 6.34 2.89 -15.18
C ALA A 480 6.87 4.08 -14.38
N HIS A 481 8.14 4.44 -14.54
CA HIS A 481 8.76 5.64 -13.94
C HIS A 481 8.05 6.93 -14.38
N ARG A 482 7.75 7.05 -15.68
CA ARG A 482 6.97 8.17 -16.24
C ARG A 482 5.55 8.23 -15.68
N LEU A 483 4.90 7.09 -15.45
CA LEU A 483 3.62 7.03 -14.73
C LEU A 483 3.76 7.44 -13.26
N ARG A 484 4.81 7.04 -12.53
CA ARG A 484 5.09 7.52 -11.16
C ARG A 484 5.21 9.04 -11.14
N PHE A 485 6.00 9.61 -12.04
CA PHE A 485 6.20 11.06 -12.15
C PHE A 485 4.88 11.81 -12.40
N ILE A 486 4.10 11.38 -13.40
CA ILE A 486 2.79 11.96 -13.73
C ILE A 486 1.83 11.85 -12.53
N ARG A 487 1.77 10.69 -11.87
CA ARG A 487 0.85 10.46 -10.75
C ARG A 487 1.22 11.30 -9.52
N LEU A 488 2.50 11.34 -9.15
CA LEU A 488 2.98 12.13 -8.02
C LEU A 488 2.82 13.64 -8.27
N ALA A 489 3.15 14.11 -9.47
CA ALA A 489 2.97 15.51 -9.85
C ALA A 489 1.49 15.91 -9.80
N LYS A 490 0.58 15.02 -10.24
CA LYS A 490 -0.86 15.22 -10.05
C LYS A 490 -1.23 15.30 -8.57
N THR A 491 -0.76 14.37 -7.74
CA THR A 491 -1.08 14.31 -6.31
C THR A 491 -0.71 15.61 -5.59
N VAL A 492 0.46 16.20 -5.90
CA VAL A 492 0.85 17.51 -5.35
C VAL A 492 -0.08 18.64 -5.81
N VAL A 493 -0.45 18.69 -7.10
CA VAL A 493 -1.40 19.70 -7.61
C VAL A 493 -2.78 19.55 -6.96
N LEU A 494 -3.33 18.33 -6.89
CA LEU A 494 -4.62 18.08 -6.24
C LEU A 494 -4.59 18.44 -4.73
N ALA A 495 -3.48 18.16 -4.04
CA ALA A 495 -3.31 18.51 -2.63
C ALA A 495 -3.30 20.03 -2.38
N HIS A 496 -2.76 20.81 -3.32
CA HIS A 496 -2.86 22.27 -3.29
C HIS A 496 -4.29 22.73 -3.58
N THR A 497 -4.92 22.25 -4.66
CA THR A 497 -6.30 22.59 -5.01
C THR A 497 -7.29 22.28 -3.87
N LEU A 498 -7.15 21.13 -3.18
CA LEU A 498 -7.99 20.80 -2.02
C LEU A 498 -7.89 21.86 -0.91
N ARG A 499 -6.70 22.40 -0.66
CA ARG A 499 -6.47 23.40 0.40
C ARG A 499 -6.91 24.82 0.01
N GLU A 500 -6.90 25.15 -1.27
CA GLU A 500 -7.36 26.46 -1.78
C GLU A 500 -8.89 26.52 -1.96
N THR A 501 -9.55 25.42 -2.38
CA THR A 501 -10.97 25.44 -2.79
C THR A 501 -11.84 24.33 -2.20
N GLY A 502 -11.28 23.45 -1.35
CA GLY A 502 -12.02 22.34 -0.75
C GLY A 502 -12.82 22.72 0.50
N ASP A 503 -13.74 21.84 0.89
CA ASP A 503 -14.43 21.92 2.18
C ASP A 503 -13.42 21.79 3.34
N PRO A 504 -13.44 22.67 4.36
CA PRO A 504 -12.56 22.55 5.53
C PRO A 504 -12.59 21.19 6.23
N ALA A 505 -13.72 20.47 6.20
CA ALA A 505 -13.83 19.10 6.72
C ALA A 505 -13.06 18.08 5.87
N LEU A 506 -13.08 18.23 4.53
CA LEU A 506 -12.28 17.39 3.62
C LEU A 506 -10.79 17.71 3.73
N VAL A 507 -10.42 18.98 3.90
CA VAL A 507 -9.04 19.40 4.20
C VAL A 507 -8.56 18.78 5.52
N ALA A 508 -9.34 18.90 6.60
CA ALA A 508 -9.01 18.31 7.90
C ALA A 508 -8.95 16.77 7.88
N ARG A 509 -9.79 16.11 7.07
CA ARG A 509 -9.73 14.65 6.85
C ARG A 509 -8.47 14.25 6.06
N PHE A 510 -8.11 15.01 5.03
CA PHE A 510 -6.90 14.79 4.24
C PHE A 510 -5.62 15.02 5.05
N ASP A 511 -5.54 16.09 5.84
CA ASP A 511 -4.35 16.38 6.65
C ASP A 511 -4.19 15.39 7.83
N ARG A 512 -5.30 14.88 8.41
CA ARG A 512 -5.25 13.70 9.30
C ARG A 512 -4.69 12.46 8.59
N LEU A 513 -5.15 12.17 7.37
CA LEU A 513 -4.64 11.05 6.57
C LEU A 513 -3.14 11.20 6.28
N ARG A 514 -2.68 12.39 5.87
CA ARG A 514 -1.26 12.68 5.64
C ARG A 514 -0.42 12.57 6.91
N ALA A 515 -0.95 12.96 8.06
CA ALA A 515 -0.27 12.81 9.35
C ALA A 515 -0.12 11.33 9.73
N ALA A 516 -1.18 10.52 9.57
CA ALA A 516 -1.13 9.07 9.78
C ALA A 516 -0.15 8.38 8.81
N GLU A 517 -0.08 8.82 7.54
CA GLU A 517 0.92 8.35 6.55
C GLU A 517 2.35 8.77 6.93
N SER A 518 2.54 9.76 7.80
CA SER A 518 3.88 10.22 8.23
C SER A 518 4.42 9.47 9.45
N ARG A 519 3.62 8.58 10.07
CA ARG A 519 4.02 7.77 11.24
C ARG A 519 5.05 6.69 10.90
N ASN A 520 5.69 6.10 11.90
CA ASN A 520 6.55 4.92 11.75
C ASN A 520 6.29 3.86 12.84
N PRO A 521 5.52 2.79 12.55
CA PRO A 521 5.23 1.71 13.49
C PRO A 521 6.48 0.99 14.05
N LEU A 522 7.59 0.95 13.28
CA LEU A 522 8.83 0.28 13.68
C LEU A 522 9.65 1.08 14.70
N VAL A 523 9.38 2.39 14.80
CA VAL A 523 9.97 3.29 15.81
C VAL A 523 9.02 3.43 17.01
N GLU A 524 7.74 3.69 16.77
CA GLU A 524 6.71 3.86 17.82
C GLU A 524 6.56 2.67 18.78
N ALA A 525 6.87 1.46 18.32
CA ALA A 525 6.82 0.24 19.14
C ALA A 525 8.09 -0.03 19.97
N ARG A 526 9.14 0.79 19.81
CA ARG A 526 10.38 0.63 20.60
C ARG A 526 10.24 1.32 21.96
N PRO A 527 10.87 0.81 23.03
CA PRO A 527 11.12 1.62 24.21
C PRO A 527 11.91 2.88 23.81
N ALA A 528 11.64 4.00 24.48
CA ALA A 528 12.53 5.16 24.44
C ALA A 528 13.95 4.73 24.92
N PRO A 529 15.02 5.23 24.28
CA PRO A 529 16.40 4.81 24.54
C PRO A 529 16.94 5.29 25.89
#